data_AF-A0A2E3MTX1-F1
#
_entry.id   AF-A0A2E3MTX1-F1
#
_cell.length_a   1.000
_cell.length_b   1.000
_cell.length_c   1.000
_cell.angle_alpha   90.00
_cell.angle_beta   90.00
_cell.angle_gamma   90.00
#
_symmetry.space_group_name_H-M   'P 1'
#
loop_
_entity.id
_entity.type
_entity.pdbx_description
1 polymer ?
#
loop_
_entity_poly.entity_id
_entity_poly.type
_entity_poly.pdbx_seq_one_letter_code
_entity_poly.pdbx_strand_id
1 'polypeptide(L)'
;MYGDIQQGLAETLKEIRSEGLYKAERVITTAQGAQIEVAGGQQVLNFCANNYLGLAEHPEVVAAAHAALDRWGYGLSSVRFICGTQQIHRDLEASLSAFLGTEDTILYTSCFDANGGLFETLLSDQDAVISDALNHASIIDGIRLCKARRFRYDNNDMQDLEAKLREAQGARRRLIATDGVFSMDGSLANLPAICELADRYQALVMVGRLISRCYAKQNLRYNQRSLQIQLYFQIETSM
;
A
#
# COMPACT_ATOMS: atom_id res chain seq x y z
N MET A 1 13.22 36.38 -9.23
CA MET A 1 12.41 35.14 -9.39
C MET A 1 13.16 33.89 -8.94
N TYR A 2 14.24 33.45 -9.61
CA TYR A 2 15.00 32.27 -9.16
C TYR A 2 15.64 32.47 -7.78
N GLY A 3 16.28 33.62 -7.56
CA GLY A 3 16.87 33.98 -6.26
C GLY A 3 15.83 34.02 -5.13
N ASP A 4 14.65 34.58 -5.40
CA ASP A 4 13.56 34.67 -4.42
C ASP A 4 13.02 33.28 -4.04
N ILE A 5 12.85 32.38 -5.02
CA ILE A 5 12.44 30.97 -4.76
C ILE A 5 13.52 30.24 -3.95
N GLN A 6 14.79 30.38 -4.35
CA GLN A 6 15.90 29.76 -3.64
C GLN A 6 15.98 30.24 -2.18
N GLN A 7 15.80 31.54 -1.95
CA GLN A 7 15.79 32.12 -0.61
C GLN A 7 14.62 31.59 0.20
N GLY A 8 13.41 31.57 -0.36
CA GLY A 8 12.22 31.02 0.31
C GLY A 8 12.40 29.56 0.71
N LEU A 9 12.92 28.71 -0.18
CA LEU A 9 13.21 27.30 0.14
C LEU A 9 14.27 27.15 1.25
N ALA A 10 15.29 28.02 1.25
CA ALA A 10 16.31 28.01 2.30
C ALA A 10 15.75 28.42 3.67
N GLU A 11 14.81 29.37 3.69
CA GLU A 11 14.09 29.79 4.90
C GLU A 11 13.22 28.65 5.43
N THR A 12 12.42 27.99 4.57
CA THR A 12 11.65 26.79 4.95
C THR A 12 12.53 25.68 5.53
N LEU A 13 13.70 25.42 4.94
CA LEU A 13 14.64 24.42 5.47
C LEU A 13 15.21 24.82 6.83
N LYS A 14 15.44 26.12 7.09
CA LYS A 14 15.87 26.60 8.41
C LYS A 14 14.77 26.40 9.44
N GLU A 15 13.52 26.70 9.10
CA GLU A 15 12.37 26.49 9.97
C GLU A 15 12.23 25.01 10.36
N ILE A 16 12.22 24.10 9.38
CA ILE A 16 12.18 22.64 9.60
C ILE A 16 13.31 22.16 10.53
N ARG A 17 14.51 22.71 10.36
CA ARG A 17 15.65 22.38 11.24
C ARG A 17 15.47 22.95 12.65
N SER A 18 15.00 24.18 12.77
CA SER A 18 14.80 24.85 14.07
C SER A 18 13.71 24.18 14.91
N GLU A 19 12.72 23.58 14.26
CA GLU A 19 11.64 22.80 14.88
C GLU A 19 12.04 21.35 15.19
N GLY A 20 13.24 20.91 14.81
CA GLY A 20 13.68 19.52 14.99
C GLY A 20 12.99 18.51 14.07
N LEU A 21 12.32 18.97 13.01
CA LEU A 21 11.60 18.12 12.04
C LEU A 21 12.49 17.68 10.86
N TYR A 22 13.72 18.17 10.77
CA TYR A 22 14.66 17.78 9.73
C TYR A 22 15.10 16.33 9.90
N LYS A 23 14.80 15.50 8.90
CA LYS A 23 15.18 14.08 8.86
C LYS A 23 16.52 13.93 8.13
N ALA A 24 17.57 13.56 8.88
CA ALA A 24 18.86 13.19 8.29
C ALA A 24 18.92 11.69 8.01
N GLU A 25 19.51 11.31 6.88
CA GLU A 25 19.67 9.91 6.50
C GLU A 25 20.91 9.30 7.15
N ARG A 26 20.79 8.07 7.65
CA ARG A 26 21.92 7.25 8.11
C ARG A 26 22.23 6.22 7.05
N VAL A 27 23.44 6.28 6.50
CA VAL A 27 23.87 5.40 5.41
C VAL A 27 24.20 4.02 5.97
N ILE A 28 23.53 2.99 5.45
CA ILE A 28 23.80 1.57 5.73
C ILE A 28 24.83 1.08 4.70
N THR A 29 25.88 0.38 5.14
CA THR A 29 27.00 -0.08 4.28
C THR A 29 27.02 -1.60 4.05
N THR A 30 26.06 -2.34 4.61
CA THR A 30 25.88 -3.79 4.43
C THR A 30 24.55 -4.11 3.75
N ALA A 31 24.36 -5.37 3.36
CA ALA A 31 23.02 -5.90 3.06
C ALA A 31 22.06 -5.72 4.25
N GLN A 32 20.75 -5.76 3.96
CA GLN A 32 19.71 -5.61 4.98
C GLN A 32 19.63 -6.87 5.86
N GLY A 33 19.53 -6.69 7.18
CA GLY A 33 19.47 -7.80 8.12
C GLY A 33 19.17 -7.35 9.55
N ALA A 34 19.13 -8.31 10.48
CA ALA A 34 18.96 -8.00 11.90
C ALA A 34 20.17 -7.23 12.47
N GLN A 35 21.37 -7.55 11.99
CA GLN A 35 22.60 -6.80 12.25
C GLN A 35 23.05 -6.12 10.95
N ILE A 36 23.34 -4.83 11.03
CA ILE A 36 23.78 -3.99 9.91
C ILE A 36 24.97 -3.14 10.31
N GLU A 37 25.69 -2.65 9.32
CA GLU A 37 26.70 -1.60 9.51
C GLU A 37 26.17 -0.25 9.02
N VAL A 38 26.48 0.81 9.75
CA VAL A 38 26.26 2.19 9.31
C VAL A 38 27.59 2.89 9.01
N ALA A 39 27.56 3.91 8.14
CA ALA A 39 28.73 4.70 7.78
C ALA A 39 29.52 5.14 9.04
N GLY A 40 30.83 4.92 8.99
CA GLY A 40 31.72 4.98 10.16
C GLY A 40 32.12 3.61 10.73
N GLY A 41 31.60 2.51 10.16
CA GLY A 41 31.99 1.14 10.51
C GLY A 41 31.30 0.60 11.77
N GLN A 42 30.25 1.28 12.25
CA GLN A 42 29.56 0.87 13.46
C GLN A 42 28.54 -0.22 13.15
N GLN A 43 28.68 -1.36 13.83
CA GLN A 43 27.73 -2.47 13.80
C GLN A 43 26.58 -2.22 14.78
N VAL A 44 25.34 -2.36 14.31
CA VAL A 44 24.11 -2.11 15.11
C VAL A 44 23.03 -3.15 14.81
N LEU A 45 22.09 -3.31 15.75
CA LEU A 45 20.87 -4.09 15.52
C LEU A 45 19.78 -3.21 14.89
N ASN A 46 19.14 -3.70 13.84
CA ASN A 46 18.10 -2.97 13.11
C ASN A 46 16.69 -3.36 13.57
N PHE A 47 16.05 -2.47 14.34
CA PHE A 47 14.68 -2.66 14.84
C PHE A 47 13.64 -1.75 14.14
N CYS A 48 13.99 -1.12 13.02
CA CYS A 48 13.09 -0.22 12.30
C CYS A 48 12.98 -0.51 10.79
N ALA A 49 13.26 -1.75 10.38
CA ALA A 49 13.04 -2.22 9.01
C ALA A 49 11.64 -2.82 8.81
N ASN A 50 11.16 -2.76 7.58
CA ASN A 50 9.97 -3.50 7.13
C ASN A 50 10.32 -4.94 6.66
N ASN A 51 11.49 -5.45 7.03
CA ASN A 51 11.97 -6.79 6.65
C ASN A 51 11.42 -7.85 7.62
N TYR A 52 10.10 -7.93 7.75
CA TYR A 52 9.42 -8.68 8.82
C TYR A 52 9.79 -10.16 8.88
N LEU A 53 9.96 -10.79 7.71
CA LEU A 53 10.29 -12.22 7.58
C LEU A 53 11.78 -12.47 7.31
N GLY A 54 12.61 -11.43 7.28
CA GLY A 54 14.04 -11.57 6.98
C GLY A 54 14.37 -11.88 5.52
N LEU A 55 13.43 -11.70 4.59
CA LEU A 55 13.59 -12.12 3.19
C LEU A 55 14.45 -11.19 2.33
N ALA A 56 14.79 -9.99 2.81
CA ALA A 56 15.53 -8.99 2.02
C ALA A 56 16.90 -9.48 1.50
N GLU A 57 17.57 -10.39 2.21
CA GLU A 57 18.86 -10.99 1.84
C GLU A 57 18.79 -12.53 1.88
N HIS A 58 17.59 -13.10 1.68
CA HIS A 58 17.45 -14.55 1.72
C HIS A 58 18.15 -15.20 0.52
N PRO A 59 18.99 -16.25 0.71
CA PRO A 59 19.80 -16.82 -0.37
C PRO A 59 19.01 -17.25 -1.61
N GLU A 60 17.81 -17.81 -1.41
CA GLU A 60 16.95 -18.22 -2.52
C GLU A 60 16.39 -17.03 -3.31
N VAL A 61 16.09 -15.91 -2.64
CA VAL A 61 15.60 -14.68 -3.29
C VAL A 61 16.71 -14.06 -4.13
N VAL A 62 17.93 -14.00 -3.58
CA VAL A 62 19.12 -13.52 -4.30
C VAL A 62 19.42 -14.41 -5.51
N ALA A 63 19.42 -15.73 -5.34
CA ALA A 63 19.64 -16.67 -6.44
C ALA A 63 18.58 -16.53 -7.56
N ALA A 64 17.30 -16.39 -7.19
CA ALA A 64 16.22 -16.17 -8.15
C ALA A 64 16.38 -14.85 -8.91
N ALA A 65 16.83 -13.78 -8.24
CA ALA A 65 17.11 -12.50 -8.87
C ALA A 65 18.24 -12.60 -9.92
N HIS A 66 19.34 -13.29 -9.60
CA HIS A 66 20.41 -13.55 -10.57
C HIS A 66 19.91 -14.35 -11.79
N ALA A 67 19.20 -15.44 -11.57
CA ALA A 67 18.63 -16.23 -12.66
C ALA A 67 17.65 -15.44 -13.53
N ALA A 68 16.89 -14.52 -12.93
CA ALA A 68 15.99 -13.64 -13.65
C ALA A 68 16.75 -12.64 -14.55
N LEU A 69 17.86 -12.06 -14.05
CA LEU A 69 18.70 -11.17 -14.84
C LEU A 69 19.29 -11.88 -16.07
N ASP A 70 19.80 -13.10 -15.89
CA ASP A 70 20.39 -13.89 -16.98
C ASP A 70 19.34 -14.29 -18.03
N ARG A 71 18.11 -14.62 -17.60
CA ARG A 71 17.05 -15.09 -18.48
C ARG A 71 16.26 -13.98 -19.16
N TRP A 72 15.91 -12.92 -18.43
CA TRP A 72 14.94 -11.91 -18.84
C TRP A 72 15.58 -10.56 -19.20
N GLY A 73 16.85 -10.35 -18.82
CA GLY A 73 17.55 -9.09 -18.95
C GLY A 73 17.29 -8.13 -17.78
N TYR A 74 17.96 -6.98 -17.81
CA TYR A 74 17.94 -6.01 -16.71
C TYR A 74 16.63 -5.22 -16.59
N GLY A 75 16.01 -4.85 -17.72
CA GLY A 75 14.81 -4.03 -17.74
C GLY A 75 14.12 -4.02 -19.09
N LEU A 76 12.88 -3.55 -19.10
CA LEU A 76 12.00 -3.62 -20.27
C LEU A 76 11.91 -2.34 -21.09
N SER A 77 12.30 -1.19 -20.52
CA SER A 77 12.24 0.12 -21.18
C SER A 77 10.89 0.45 -21.84
N SER A 78 9.79 -0.09 -21.30
CA SER A 78 8.46 0.00 -21.87
C SER A 78 7.37 -0.28 -20.84
N VAL A 79 6.16 0.20 -21.11
CA VAL A 79 4.95 -0.13 -20.33
C VAL A 79 4.35 -1.47 -20.75
N ARG A 80 3.52 -2.05 -19.88
CA ARG A 80 2.93 -3.38 -20.04
C ARG A 80 2.30 -3.64 -21.42
N PHE A 81 1.49 -2.72 -21.93
CA PHE A 81 0.68 -2.95 -23.14
C PHE A 81 1.45 -2.80 -24.46
N ILE A 82 2.63 -2.16 -24.47
CA ILE A 82 3.41 -1.93 -25.69
C ILE A 82 4.37 -3.11 -25.90
N CYS A 83 5.41 -3.20 -25.07
CA CYS A 83 6.37 -4.31 -25.10
C CYS A 83 6.98 -4.61 -23.73
N GLY A 84 6.32 -4.20 -22.64
CA GLY A 84 6.76 -4.39 -21.27
C GLY A 84 6.13 -5.58 -20.53
N THR A 85 5.55 -6.56 -21.24
CA THR A 85 5.01 -7.77 -20.59
C THR A 85 5.80 -9.00 -21.02
N GLN A 86 6.54 -9.58 -20.07
CA GLN A 86 7.16 -10.90 -20.20
C GLN A 86 6.33 -11.97 -19.47
N GLN A 87 6.58 -13.25 -19.78
CA GLN A 87 5.88 -14.37 -19.14
C GLN A 87 5.97 -14.33 -17.60
N ILE A 88 7.13 -13.98 -17.04
CA ILE A 88 7.32 -13.87 -15.58
C ILE A 88 6.36 -12.88 -14.89
N HIS A 89 5.87 -11.86 -15.60
CA HIS A 89 4.86 -10.95 -15.05
C HIS A 89 3.52 -11.66 -14.89
N ARG A 90 3.11 -12.45 -15.89
CA ARG A 90 1.86 -13.22 -15.85
C ARG A 90 1.93 -14.35 -14.83
N ASP A 91 3.08 -15.01 -14.73
CA ASP A 91 3.30 -16.07 -13.72
C ASP A 91 3.20 -15.51 -12.30
N LEU A 92 3.76 -14.31 -12.06
CA LEU A 92 3.64 -13.62 -10.77
C LEU A 92 2.20 -13.20 -10.47
N GLU A 93 1.49 -12.60 -11.44
CA GLU A 93 0.07 -12.24 -11.30
C GLU A 93 -0.80 -13.46 -10.95
N ALA A 94 -0.60 -14.59 -11.64
CA ALA A 94 -1.31 -15.82 -11.35
C ALA A 94 -0.99 -16.38 -9.96
N SER A 95 0.29 -16.37 -9.56
CA SER A 95 0.73 -16.85 -8.25
C SER A 95 0.17 -16.01 -7.11
N LEU A 96 0.14 -14.68 -7.28
CA LEU A 96 -0.47 -13.75 -6.31
C LEU A 96 -1.97 -13.98 -6.19
N SER A 97 -2.67 -14.13 -7.32
CA SER A 97 -4.12 -14.42 -7.32
C SER A 97 -4.44 -15.71 -6.57
N ALA A 98 -3.66 -16.77 -6.80
CA ALA A 98 -3.80 -18.03 -6.08
C ALA A 98 -3.48 -17.92 -4.58
N PHE A 99 -2.45 -17.14 -4.22
CA PHE A 99 -2.05 -16.92 -2.83
C PHE A 99 -3.13 -16.18 -2.03
N LEU A 100 -3.69 -15.11 -2.64
CA LEU A 100 -4.67 -14.22 -2.06
C LEU A 100 -6.11 -14.77 -2.14
N GLY A 101 -6.39 -15.65 -3.10
CA GLY A 101 -7.74 -16.15 -3.37
C GLY A 101 -8.61 -15.17 -4.17
N THR A 102 -7.98 -14.36 -5.03
CA THR A 102 -8.68 -13.44 -5.95
C THR A 102 -8.79 -14.03 -7.36
N GLU A 103 -9.64 -13.45 -8.19
CA GLU A 103 -9.83 -13.89 -9.58
C GLU A 103 -8.63 -13.56 -10.48
N ASP A 104 -8.02 -12.40 -10.29
CA ASP A 104 -6.86 -11.91 -11.05
C ASP A 104 -6.04 -10.90 -10.22
N THR A 105 -4.85 -10.54 -10.72
CA THR A 105 -3.94 -9.56 -10.10
C THR A 105 -3.30 -8.68 -11.18
N ILE A 106 -3.13 -7.39 -10.87
CA ILE A 106 -2.41 -6.43 -11.71
C ILE A 106 -1.15 -5.92 -10.99
N LEU A 107 0.01 -5.99 -11.66
CA LEU A 107 1.26 -5.46 -11.13
C LEU A 107 1.41 -3.95 -11.36
N TYR A 108 1.92 -3.28 -10.33
CA TYR A 108 2.39 -1.89 -10.35
C TYR A 108 3.84 -1.84 -9.87
N THR A 109 4.55 -0.73 -10.05
CA THR A 109 5.92 -0.57 -9.52
C THR A 109 5.99 -0.48 -8.00
N SER A 110 4.92 -0.02 -7.36
CA SER A 110 4.80 0.05 -5.91
C SER A 110 3.35 0.01 -5.45
N CYS A 111 3.12 -0.30 -4.18
CA CYS A 111 1.80 -0.17 -3.55
C CYS A 111 1.33 1.30 -3.49
N PHE A 112 2.26 2.25 -3.53
CA PHE A 112 1.91 3.67 -3.61
C PHE A 112 1.22 3.98 -4.94
N ASP A 113 1.82 3.57 -6.06
CA ASP A 113 1.28 3.75 -7.42
C ASP A 113 -0.05 3.02 -7.60
N ALA A 114 -0.14 1.81 -7.07
CA ALA A 114 -1.34 1.02 -7.22
C ALA A 114 -2.55 1.61 -6.47
N ASN A 115 -2.34 2.17 -5.28
CA ASN A 115 -3.38 2.95 -4.60
C ASN A 115 -3.71 4.25 -5.37
N GLY A 116 -2.70 4.91 -5.92
CA GLY A 116 -2.86 6.12 -6.73
C GLY A 116 -3.73 5.89 -7.98
N GLY A 117 -3.46 4.81 -8.71
CA GLY A 117 -4.16 4.44 -9.94
C GLY A 117 -5.51 3.73 -9.73
N LEU A 118 -5.93 3.53 -8.49
CA LEU A 118 -7.12 2.75 -8.17
C LEU A 118 -8.42 3.56 -8.30
N PHE A 119 -8.53 4.63 -7.50
CA PHE A 119 -9.83 5.24 -7.21
C PHE A 119 -10.42 5.98 -8.41
N GLU A 120 -9.64 6.81 -9.09
CA GLU A 120 -10.10 7.56 -10.28
C GLU A 120 -10.49 6.63 -11.43
N THR A 121 -9.84 5.48 -11.55
CA THR A 121 -10.11 4.49 -12.60
C THR A 121 -11.48 3.82 -12.43
N LEU A 122 -11.93 3.61 -11.18
CA LEU A 122 -13.13 2.83 -10.87
C LEU A 122 -14.34 3.66 -10.48
N LEU A 123 -14.13 4.89 -9.99
CA LEU A 123 -15.16 5.74 -9.42
C LEU A 123 -15.23 7.09 -10.14
N SER A 124 -16.43 7.67 -10.20
CA SER A 124 -16.67 9.01 -10.76
C SER A 124 -17.25 9.96 -9.72
N ASP A 125 -17.53 11.19 -10.14
CA ASP A 125 -18.28 12.22 -9.41
C ASP A 125 -19.67 11.80 -8.89
N GLN A 126 -20.25 10.72 -9.42
CA GLN A 126 -21.52 10.13 -8.95
C GLN A 126 -21.34 9.21 -7.74
N ASP A 127 -20.10 8.84 -7.41
CA ASP A 127 -19.77 7.85 -6.40
C ASP A 127 -19.23 8.52 -5.11
N ALA A 128 -18.97 7.71 -4.09
CA ALA A 128 -18.42 8.15 -2.82
C ALA A 128 -17.33 7.21 -2.28
N VAL A 129 -16.31 7.78 -1.65
CA VAL A 129 -15.28 7.07 -0.89
C VAL A 129 -15.37 7.46 0.57
N ILE A 130 -15.42 6.47 1.46
CA ILE A 130 -15.45 6.63 2.91
C ILE A 130 -14.11 6.10 3.44
N SER A 131 -13.22 7.00 3.87
CA SER A 131 -11.82 6.70 4.21
C SER A 131 -11.58 6.81 5.71
N ASP A 132 -10.84 5.86 6.28
CA ASP A 132 -10.32 5.99 7.65
C ASP A 132 -9.40 7.22 7.74
N ALA A 133 -9.44 7.91 8.87
CA ALA A 133 -8.62 9.09 9.16
C ALA A 133 -7.10 8.83 9.19
N LEU A 134 -6.67 7.60 9.51
CA LEU A 134 -5.25 7.22 9.61
C LEU A 134 -4.74 6.40 8.41
N ASN A 135 -5.53 6.30 7.35
CA ASN A 135 -5.10 5.63 6.12
C ASN A 135 -3.73 6.12 5.63
N HIS A 136 -2.95 5.18 5.09
CA HIS A 136 -1.67 5.48 4.48
C HIS A 136 -1.78 6.58 3.41
N ALA A 137 -0.74 7.42 3.31
CA ALA A 137 -0.70 8.57 2.41
C ALA A 137 -1.05 8.24 0.96
N SER A 138 -0.65 7.06 0.47
CA SER A 138 -0.98 6.63 -0.90
C SER A 138 -2.47 6.45 -1.16
N ILE A 139 -3.24 6.01 -0.16
CA ILE A 139 -4.71 5.91 -0.26
C ILE A 139 -5.29 7.32 -0.33
N ILE A 140 -4.83 8.21 0.56
CA ILE A 140 -5.27 9.60 0.61
C ILE A 140 -4.99 10.29 -0.74
N ASP A 141 -3.79 10.15 -1.29
CA ASP A 141 -3.42 10.76 -2.56
C ASP A 141 -4.20 10.16 -3.74
N GLY A 142 -4.42 8.84 -3.78
CA GLY A 142 -5.30 8.22 -4.78
C GLY A 142 -6.74 8.73 -4.72
N ILE A 143 -7.29 8.89 -3.51
CA ILE A 143 -8.62 9.49 -3.30
C ILE A 143 -8.66 10.95 -3.75
N ARG A 144 -7.57 11.71 -3.57
CA ARG A 144 -7.48 13.12 -4.01
C ARG A 144 -7.49 13.28 -5.53
N LEU A 145 -7.01 12.28 -6.27
CA LEU A 145 -7.11 12.24 -7.75
C LEU A 145 -8.52 11.90 -8.23
N CYS A 146 -9.28 11.14 -7.44
CA CYS A 146 -10.65 10.75 -7.75
C CYS A 146 -11.67 11.90 -7.57
N LYS A 147 -12.70 11.95 -8.44
CA LYS A 147 -13.81 12.91 -8.36
C LYS A 147 -14.92 12.52 -7.39
N ALA A 148 -14.91 11.29 -6.88
CA ALA A 148 -15.92 10.79 -5.97
C ALA A 148 -16.03 11.69 -4.72
N ARG A 149 -17.24 11.78 -4.15
CA ARG A 149 -17.43 12.48 -2.87
C ARG A 149 -16.63 11.79 -1.78
N ARG A 150 -15.92 12.57 -0.97
CA ARG A 150 -14.99 12.06 0.04
C ARG A 150 -15.60 12.26 1.43
N PHE A 151 -15.72 11.18 2.16
CA PHE A 151 -16.08 11.17 3.57
C PHE A 151 -14.92 10.58 4.35
N ARG A 152 -14.62 11.19 5.50
CA ARG A 152 -13.60 10.70 6.42
C ARG A 152 -14.29 10.30 7.71
N TYR A 153 -13.95 9.13 8.25
CA TYR A 153 -14.39 8.69 9.57
C TYR A 153 -13.20 8.56 10.52
N ASP A 154 -13.45 8.73 11.82
CA ASP A 154 -12.42 8.59 12.85
C ASP A 154 -11.86 7.16 12.91
N ASN A 155 -10.57 7.05 13.24
CA ASN A 155 -9.83 5.78 13.12
C ASN A 155 -10.50 4.64 13.89
N ASN A 156 -10.83 3.58 13.16
CA ASN A 156 -11.50 2.38 13.69
C ASN A 156 -12.84 2.65 14.40
N ASP A 157 -13.48 3.82 14.18
CA ASP A 157 -14.79 4.16 14.74
C ASP A 157 -15.92 3.71 13.81
N MET A 158 -16.59 2.62 14.20
CA MET A 158 -17.68 2.04 13.41
C MET A 158 -18.98 2.86 13.48
N GLN A 159 -19.18 3.68 14.51
CA GLN A 159 -20.35 4.55 14.60
C GLN A 159 -20.22 5.72 13.64
N ASP A 160 -19.03 6.34 13.59
CA ASP A 160 -18.75 7.41 12.63
C ASP A 160 -18.71 6.87 11.18
N LEU A 161 -18.12 5.69 10.96
CA LEU A 161 -18.21 5.00 9.66
C LEU A 161 -19.68 4.81 9.21
N GLU A 162 -20.54 4.31 10.10
CA GLU A 162 -21.96 4.13 9.79
C GLU A 162 -22.65 5.48 9.50
N ALA A 163 -22.31 6.55 10.22
CA ALA A 163 -22.81 7.89 9.96
C ALA A 163 -22.42 8.38 8.56
N LYS A 164 -21.15 8.21 8.15
CA LYS A 164 -20.68 8.57 6.80
C LYS A 164 -21.31 7.72 5.70
N LEU A 165 -21.58 6.45 5.95
CA LEU A 165 -22.32 5.60 5.02
C LEU A 165 -23.76 6.07 4.82
N ARG A 166 -24.43 6.55 5.88
CA ARG A 166 -25.77 7.17 5.78
C ARG A 166 -25.72 8.48 4.99
N GLU A 167 -24.76 9.36 5.28
CA GLU A 167 -24.56 10.61 4.53
C GLU A 167 -24.29 10.35 3.02
N ALA A 168 -23.58 9.28 2.69
CA ALA A 168 -23.24 8.88 1.34
C ALA A 168 -24.36 8.14 0.59
N GLN A 169 -25.57 7.97 1.15
CA GLN A 169 -26.62 7.13 0.55
C GLN A 169 -27.08 7.58 -0.84
N GLY A 170 -26.97 8.87 -1.16
CA GLY A 170 -27.27 9.39 -2.50
C GLY A 170 -26.20 9.12 -3.55
N ALA A 171 -25.13 8.38 -3.25
CA ALA A 171 -24.08 8.03 -4.21
C ALA A 171 -24.47 6.77 -4.99
N ARG A 172 -24.11 6.73 -6.28
CA ARG A 172 -24.33 5.56 -7.15
C ARG A 172 -23.56 4.34 -6.65
N ARG A 173 -22.30 4.54 -6.26
CA ARG A 173 -21.45 3.53 -5.59
C ARG A 173 -20.80 4.13 -4.36
N ARG A 174 -20.58 3.29 -3.35
CA ARG A 174 -19.84 3.63 -2.13
C ARG A 174 -18.68 2.66 -1.99
N LEU A 175 -17.50 3.17 -1.67
CA LEU A 175 -16.30 2.39 -1.39
C LEU A 175 -15.78 2.77 -0.01
N ILE A 176 -15.68 1.81 0.90
CA ILE A 176 -14.97 1.97 2.16
C ILE A 176 -13.49 1.68 1.88
N ALA A 177 -12.60 2.61 2.24
CA ALA A 177 -11.15 2.44 2.12
C ALA A 177 -10.52 2.47 3.51
N THR A 178 -9.75 1.44 3.84
CA THR A 178 -9.09 1.30 5.15
C THR A 178 -7.75 0.57 5.00
N ASP A 179 -6.75 0.89 5.82
CA ASP A 179 -5.58 0.01 5.99
C ASP A 179 -5.98 -1.22 6.81
N GLY A 180 -5.39 -2.38 6.52
CA GLY A 180 -5.58 -3.60 7.31
C GLY A 180 -4.79 -3.54 8.62
N VAL A 181 -3.57 -2.99 8.56
CA VAL A 181 -2.73 -2.67 9.71
C VAL A 181 -2.23 -1.23 9.60
N PHE A 182 -2.50 -0.41 10.59
CA PHE A 182 -2.07 0.97 10.62
C PHE A 182 -0.58 1.06 11.00
N SER A 183 0.25 1.64 10.13
CA SER A 183 1.71 1.48 10.21
C SER A 183 2.38 2.19 11.36
N MET A 184 1.76 3.25 11.89
CA MET A 184 2.36 4.11 12.92
C MET A 184 2.04 3.66 14.34
N ASP A 185 0.93 2.96 14.56
CA ASP A 185 0.49 2.48 15.87
C ASP A 185 0.44 0.94 15.98
N GLY A 186 0.49 0.22 14.85
CA GLY A 186 0.40 -1.23 14.78
C GLY A 186 -1.01 -1.76 15.05
N SER A 187 -2.04 -0.91 15.05
CA SER A 187 -3.41 -1.31 15.28
C SER A 187 -4.02 -1.98 14.05
N LEU A 188 -5.06 -2.79 14.27
CA LEU A 188 -5.74 -3.55 13.24
C LEU A 188 -7.10 -2.95 12.97
N ALA A 189 -7.46 -2.82 11.69
CA ALA A 189 -8.81 -2.45 11.31
C ALA A 189 -9.81 -3.53 11.74
N ASN A 190 -10.98 -3.10 12.21
CA ASN A 190 -12.10 -3.98 12.53
C ASN A 190 -12.81 -4.46 11.26
N LEU A 191 -12.10 -5.24 10.44
CA LEU A 191 -12.58 -5.74 9.15
C LEU A 191 -13.94 -6.47 9.25
N PRO A 192 -14.23 -7.30 10.26
CA PRO A 192 -15.55 -7.91 10.40
C PRO A 192 -16.69 -6.88 10.48
N ALA A 193 -16.54 -5.85 11.32
CA ALA A 193 -17.57 -4.80 11.46
C ALA A 193 -17.66 -3.91 10.21
N ILE A 194 -16.53 -3.60 9.58
CA ILE A 194 -16.49 -2.86 8.31
C ILE A 194 -17.24 -3.63 7.22
N CYS A 195 -17.00 -4.93 7.08
CA CYS A 195 -17.68 -5.78 6.10
C CYS A 195 -19.19 -5.89 6.40
N GLU A 196 -19.59 -5.99 7.67
CA GLU A 196 -21.01 -6.01 8.04
C GLU A 196 -21.72 -4.71 7.63
N LEU A 197 -21.09 -3.55 7.89
CA LEU A 197 -21.59 -2.25 7.47
C LEU A 197 -21.61 -2.13 5.94
N ALA A 198 -20.58 -2.61 5.26
CA ALA A 198 -20.54 -2.62 3.80
C ALA A 198 -21.69 -3.41 3.19
N ASP A 199 -22.00 -4.60 3.73
CA ASP A 199 -23.14 -5.41 3.31
C ASP A 199 -24.46 -4.69 3.58
N ARG A 200 -24.64 -4.10 4.77
CA ARG A 200 -25.86 -3.38 5.17
C ARG A 200 -26.14 -2.16 4.30
N TYR A 201 -25.09 -1.43 3.92
CA TYR A 201 -25.18 -0.18 3.15
C TYR A 201 -24.87 -0.35 1.66
N GLN A 202 -24.71 -1.58 1.17
CA GLN A 202 -24.35 -1.89 -0.22
C GLN A 202 -23.14 -1.04 -0.68
N ALA A 203 -22.05 -1.16 0.06
CA ALA A 203 -20.76 -0.55 -0.24
C ALA A 203 -19.72 -1.63 -0.58
N LEU A 204 -18.74 -1.25 -1.38
CA LEU A 204 -17.53 -2.03 -1.63
C LEU A 204 -16.54 -1.80 -0.49
N VAL A 205 -15.66 -2.77 -0.25
CA VAL A 205 -14.55 -2.63 0.72
C VAL A 205 -13.23 -2.79 -0.02
N MET A 206 -12.35 -1.80 0.14
CA MET A 206 -10.96 -1.81 -0.27
C MET A 206 -10.08 -1.80 0.99
N VAL A 207 -9.15 -2.75 1.07
CA VAL A 207 -8.21 -2.86 2.19
C VAL A 207 -6.80 -2.63 1.68
N GLY A 208 -6.18 -1.53 2.11
CA GLY A 208 -4.76 -1.27 1.95
C GLY A 208 -3.94 -2.15 2.90
N ARG A 209 -2.76 -2.61 2.46
CA ARG A 209 -1.72 -3.17 3.35
C ARG A 209 -2.20 -4.15 4.46
N LEU A 210 -2.45 -5.42 4.11
CA LEU A 210 -2.58 -6.61 5.00
C LEU A 210 -1.31 -7.43 5.33
N ILE A 211 -0.72 -7.32 6.52
CA ILE A 211 0.59 -7.95 6.82
C ILE A 211 0.61 -9.50 6.73
N SER A 212 -0.53 -10.20 6.64
CA SER A 212 -0.52 -11.67 6.56
C SER A 212 -1.80 -12.31 6.01
N ARG A 213 -1.60 -13.41 5.25
CA ARG A 213 -2.63 -14.40 4.86
C ARG A 213 -3.37 -14.99 6.07
N CYS A 214 -2.77 -15.02 7.26
CA CYS A 214 -3.40 -15.52 8.49
C CYS A 214 -4.53 -14.61 8.99
N TYR A 215 -4.39 -13.29 8.85
CA TYR A 215 -5.46 -12.34 9.15
C TYR A 215 -6.57 -12.38 8.08
N ALA A 216 -6.16 -12.55 6.83
CA ALA A 216 -7.03 -12.76 5.69
C ALA A 216 -7.89 -14.04 5.85
N LYS A 217 -7.33 -15.21 6.14
CA LYS A 217 -8.13 -16.46 6.23
C LYS A 217 -9.09 -16.51 7.43
N GLN A 218 -8.75 -15.88 8.56
CA GLN A 218 -9.65 -15.85 9.72
C GLN A 218 -10.85 -14.91 9.53
N ASN A 219 -10.73 -13.86 8.70
CA ASN A 219 -11.76 -12.84 8.53
C ASN A 219 -12.36 -12.72 7.11
N LEU A 220 -11.77 -13.33 6.08
CA LEU A 220 -12.24 -13.24 4.67
C LEU A 220 -13.16 -14.40 4.24
N ARG A 221 -13.69 -15.19 5.19
CA ARG A 221 -14.87 -16.04 4.90
C ARG A 221 -16.13 -15.20 4.62
N TYR A 222 -16.07 -13.88 4.79
CA TYR A 222 -17.17 -12.97 4.52
C TYR A 222 -17.11 -12.44 3.07
N ASN A 223 -17.79 -13.19 2.20
CA ASN A 223 -18.53 -12.74 1.02
C ASN A 223 -17.77 -12.33 -0.27
N GLN A 224 -18.26 -12.87 -1.40
CA GLN A 224 -17.79 -12.67 -2.79
C GLN A 224 -18.06 -11.25 -3.36
N ARG A 225 -18.18 -10.22 -2.52
CA ARG A 225 -18.53 -8.84 -2.92
C ARG A 225 -17.51 -7.78 -2.51
N SER A 226 -16.42 -8.18 -1.88
CA SER A 226 -15.28 -7.29 -1.64
C SER A 226 -14.49 -7.13 -2.95
N LEU A 227 -14.32 -5.89 -3.40
CA LEU A 227 -13.36 -5.60 -4.47
C LEU A 227 -11.96 -5.69 -3.83
N GLN A 228 -11.41 -6.90 -3.77
CA GLN A 228 -10.10 -7.15 -3.19
C GLN A 228 -9.02 -6.63 -4.13
N ILE A 229 -8.64 -5.37 -3.95
CA ILE A 229 -7.43 -4.83 -4.55
C ILE A 229 -6.38 -4.84 -3.46
N GLN A 230 -5.84 -6.03 -3.23
CA GLN A 230 -4.80 -6.28 -2.25
C GLN A 230 -3.45 -6.13 -2.94
N LEU A 231 -2.74 -5.09 -2.56
CA LEU A 231 -1.48 -4.69 -3.18
C LEU A 231 -0.33 -5.16 -2.30
N TYR A 232 0.22 -6.32 -2.65
CA TYR A 232 1.34 -6.92 -1.96
C TYR A 232 2.58 -7.04 -2.82
N PHE A 233 3.69 -6.53 -2.28
CA PHE A 233 5.05 -6.87 -2.66
C PHE A 233 5.74 -7.53 -1.47
N GLN A 234 5.79 -8.85 -1.47
CA GLN A 234 7.01 -9.63 -1.22
C GLN A 234 6.69 -11.09 -1.51
N ILE A 235 7.55 -11.70 -2.30
CA ILE A 235 7.45 -13.06 -2.81
C ILE A 235 7.60 -14.04 -1.64
N GLU A 236 6.57 -14.85 -1.36
CA GLU A 236 6.77 -16.16 -0.73
C GLU A 236 6.88 -17.19 -1.86
N THR A 237 8.06 -17.80 -2.01
CA THR A 237 8.18 -19.07 -2.72
C THR A 237 7.62 -20.15 -1.81
N SER A 238 6.50 -20.75 -2.22
CA SER A 238 5.97 -21.96 -1.61
C SER A 238 6.78 -23.15 -2.14
N MET A 239 7.32 -23.97 -1.23
CA MET A 239 7.31 -25.43 -1.38
C MET A 239 6.23 -25.97 -0.46
#